data_AF-A0A0K2RQ64-F1
#
_entry.id   AF-A0A0K2RQ64-F1
#
_cell.length_a   1.000
_cell.length_b   1.000
_cell.length_c   1.000
_cell.angle_alpha   90.00
_cell.angle_beta   90.00
_cell.angle_gamma   90.00
#
_symmetry.space_group_name_H-M   'P 1'
#
loop_
_entity.id
_entity.type
_entity.pdbx_description
1 polymer ?
#
loop_
_entity_poly.entity_id
_entity_poly.type
_entity_poly.pdbx_seq_one_letter_code
_entity_poly.pdbx_strand_id
1 'polypeptide(L)'
;MGRAGQGGTFPEQPDGCGPLQALAKAHLNGELETWPLILVRHAKAKPRSSWTKAEGSRPLAVTGLRQALAVERLLGVWKPLRIVSSPWARCVSTIAPYAKSAGAKVKLVEALTEHHHQRSPKKTAAIVEGLFDKQRGVALCTHRPALPTVLKTLGERMGPSFTRCCRPRIRTWRLAR
;
A
#
# COMPACT_ATOMS: atom_id res chain seq x y z
N MET A 1 22.91 33.50 -21.20
CA MET A 1 21.74 32.62 -21.44
C MET A 1 21.82 31.45 -20.46
N GLY A 2 21.03 31.37 -19.38
CA GLY A 2 19.63 30.88 -19.33
C GLY A 2 19.64 29.35 -19.04
N ARG A 3 18.98 28.75 -18.04
CA ARG A 3 17.93 29.12 -17.08
C ARG A 3 18.18 28.37 -15.77
N ALA A 4 18.02 29.07 -14.63
CA ALA A 4 17.91 28.45 -13.32
C ALA A 4 16.62 27.62 -13.22
N GLY A 5 16.72 26.41 -12.68
CA GLY A 5 15.60 25.52 -12.43
C GLY A 5 14.69 26.10 -11.36
N GLN A 6 13.40 26.16 -11.67
CA GLN A 6 12.35 26.53 -10.71
C GLN A 6 12.24 25.40 -9.67
N GLY A 7 12.81 25.64 -8.50
CA GLY A 7 12.49 24.88 -7.30
C GLY A 7 11.02 25.06 -6.98
N GLY A 8 10.29 23.94 -6.82
CA GLY A 8 8.92 24.00 -6.34
C GLY A 8 8.93 24.54 -4.91
N THR A 9 8.49 25.79 -4.75
CA THR A 9 8.23 26.39 -3.45
C THR A 9 7.05 25.65 -2.82
N PHE A 10 7.30 24.96 -1.70
CA PHE A 10 6.22 24.68 -0.76
C PHE A 10 5.68 26.04 -0.29
N PRO A 11 4.36 26.26 -0.24
CA PRO A 11 3.84 27.49 0.33
C PRO A 11 4.24 27.54 1.80
N GLU A 12 5.15 28.45 2.14
CA GLU A 12 5.39 28.84 3.53
C GLU A 12 4.10 29.50 4.03
N GLN A 13 3.37 28.79 4.91
CA GLN A 13 2.23 29.39 5.60
C GLN A 13 2.77 30.31 6.71
N PRO A 14 2.30 31.57 6.81
CA PRO A 14 3.02 32.65 7.49
C PRO A 14 3.12 32.52 9.02
N ASP A 15 2.42 31.56 9.61
CA ASP A 15 2.12 31.50 11.03
C ASP A 15 2.41 30.12 11.66
N GLY A 16 2.79 29.10 10.89
CA GLY A 16 3.02 27.74 11.40
C GLY A 16 1.78 27.06 12.00
N CYS A 17 0.64 27.76 12.07
CA CYS A 17 -0.62 27.32 12.67
C CYS A 17 -1.46 26.44 11.74
N GLY A 18 -1.09 26.30 10.46
CA GLY A 18 -1.82 25.47 9.49
C GLY A 18 -2.15 24.05 9.98
N PRO A 19 -1.18 23.30 10.54
CA PRO A 19 -1.44 21.98 11.14
C PRO A 19 -2.42 22.02 12.32
N LEU A 20 -2.33 23.03 13.19
CA LEU A 20 -3.21 23.19 14.35
C LEU A 20 -4.64 23.53 13.92
N GLN A 21 -4.80 24.40 12.92
CA GLN A 21 -6.11 24.71 12.34
C GLN A 21 -6.75 23.47 11.69
N ALA A 22 -5.95 22.66 10.97
CA ALA A 22 -6.42 21.40 10.40
C ALA A 22 -6.86 20.40 11.48
N LEU A 23 -6.10 20.31 12.58
CA LEU A 23 -6.46 19.48 13.73
C LEU A 23 -7.76 19.95 14.40
N ALA A 24 -7.90 21.25 14.65
CA ALA A 24 -9.11 21.82 15.25
C ALA A 24 -10.35 21.56 14.37
N LYS A 25 -10.21 21.70 13.05
CA LYS A 25 -11.28 21.37 12.11
C LYS A 25 -11.64 19.88 12.15
N ALA A 26 -10.66 18.99 12.14
CA ALA A 26 -10.90 17.54 12.24
C ALA A 26 -11.57 17.18 13.57
N HIS A 27 -11.23 17.86 14.66
CA HIS A 27 -11.90 17.71 15.96
C HIS A 27 -13.37 18.11 15.91
N LEU A 28 -13.67 19.30 15.38
CA LEU A 28 -15.04 19.79 15.25
C LEU A 28 -15.90 18.90 14.34
N ASN A 29 -15.31 18.27 13.34
CA ASN A 29 -15.98 17.32 12.45
C ASN A 29 -16.13 15.89 13.03
N GLY A 30 -15.53 15.59 14.20
CA GLY A 30 -15.50 14.23 14.75
C GLY A 30 -14.61 13.25 13.96
N GLU A 31 -13.62 13.74 13.23
CA GLU A 31 -12.76 12.96 12.32
C GLU A 31 -11.44 12.49 12.96
N LEU A 32 -11.25 12.67 14.27
CA LEU A 32 -9.99 12.31 14.94
C LEU A 32 -9.81 10.80 15.13
N GLU A 33 -10.90 10.04 15.20
CA GLU A 33 -10.86 8.59 15.36
C GLU A 33 -10.45 7.90 14.05
N THR A 34 -9.14 7.75 13.87
CA THR A 34 -8.57 7.17 12.66
C THR A 34 -7.66 5.99 12.97
N TRP A 35 -7.55 5.08 12.00
CA TRP A 35 -6.63 3.95 12.07
C TRP A 35 -6.00 3.70 10.69
N PRO A 36 -4.73 3.25 10.63
CA PRO A 36 -4.03 3.13 9.37
C PRO A 36 -4.34 1.81 8.64
N LEU A 37 -4.78 1.90 7.38
CA LEU A 37 -4.76 0.77 6.43
C LEU A 37 -3.68 1.02 5.40
N ILE A 38 -2.58 0.27 5.48
CA ILE A 38 -1.38 0.51 4.66
C ILE A 38 -1.31 -0.52 3.54
N LEU A 39 -1.42 -0.06 2.30
CA LEU A 39 -1.29 -0.91 1.13
C LEU A 39 0.17 -1.03 0.68
N VAL A 40 0.71 -2.25 0.70
CA VAL A 40 2.08 -2.56 0.30
C VAL A 40 2.07 -3.41 -0.97
N ARG A 41 2.67 -2.91 -2.05
CA ARG A 41 3.05 -3.77 -3.17
C ARG A 41 4.35 -4.48 -2.81
N HIS A 42 4.46 -5.78 -3.12
CA HIS A 42 5.73 -6.49 -2.91
C HIS A 42 6.92 -5.77 -3.56
N ALA A 43 8.10 -5.91 -2.96
CA ALA A 43 9.36 -5.37 -3.46
C ALA A 43 9.78 -6.05 -4.78
N LYS A 44 10.83 -5.53 -5.42
CA LYS A 44 11.33 -6.04 -6.71
C LYS A 44 11.67 -7.54 -6.62
N ALA A 45 10.95 -8.35 -7.38
CA ALA A 45 11.21 -9.78 -7.53
C ALA A 45 12.19 -10.07 -8.66
N LYS A 46 12.78 -11.27 -8.66
CA LYS A 46 13.56 -11.77 -9.81
C LYS A 46 12.70 -11.73 -11.09
N PRO A 47 13.26 -11.41 -12.27
CA PRO A 47 12.51 -11.39 -13.52
C PRO A 47 11.77 -12.71 -13.80
N ARG A 48 10.63 -12.65 -14.50
CA ARG A 48 9.87 -13.86 -14.87
C ARG A 48 10.66 -14.70 -15.88
N SER A 49 11.32 -14.06 -16.84
CA SER A 49 12.07 -14.72 -17.91
C SER A 49 13.24 -15.58 -17.42
N SER A 50 13.83 -15.25 -16.27
CA SER A 50 14.97 -15.98 -15.70
C SER A 50 14.57 -16.91 -14.55
N TRP A 51 13.28 -17.11 -14.29
CA TRP A 51 12.79 -17.96 -13.21
C TRP A 51 12.19 -19.26 -13.74
N THR A 52 12.74 -20.39 -13.29
CA THR A 52 12.40 -21.73 -13.82
C THR A 52 11.52 -22.56 -12.88
N LYS A 53 11.35 -22.13 -11.62
CA LYS A 53 10.53 -22.84 -10.62
C LYS A 53 9.10 -22.29 -10.58
N ALA A 54 8.26 -22.86 -9.72
CA ALA A 54 6.90 -22.40 -9.49
C ALA A 54 6.84 -20.88 -9.18
N GLU A 55 5.88 -20.18 -9.79
CA GLU A 55 5.74 -18.71 -9.69
C GLU A 55 5.53 -18.22 -8.24
N GLY A 56 4.87 -19.02 -7.40
CA GLY A 56 4.67 -18.71 -5.97
C GLY A 56 5.97 -18.70 -5.16
N SER A 57 6.98 -19.46 -5.59
CA SER A 57 8.28 -19.55 -4.94
C SER A 57 9.29 -18.49 -5.42
N ARG A 58 8.90 -17.66 -6.40
CA ARG A 58 9.80 -16.65 -6.99
C ARG A 58 10.24 -15.62 -5.94
N PRO A 59 11.55 -15.53 -5.62
CA PRO A 59 12.04 -14.71 -4.52
C PRO A 59 12.21 -13.25 -4.93
N LEU A 60 12.51 -12.42 -3.93
CA LEU A 60 12.99 -11.07 -4.16
C LEU A 60 14.34 -11.08 -4.91
N ALA A 61 14.57 -10.06 -5.73
CA ALA A 61 15.90 -9.74 -6.23
C ALA A 61 16.72 -9.09 -5.10
N VAL A 62 18.04 -8.99 -5.27
CA VAL A 62 18.93 -8.32 -4.29
C VAL A 62 18.48 -6.88 -4.01
N THR A 63 18.08 -6.15 -5.06
CA THR A 63 17.49 -4.80 -4.92
C THR A 63 16.16 -4.82 -4.17
N GLY A 64 15.36 -5.87 -4.32
CA GLY A 64 14.12 -6.07 -3.59
C GLY A 64 14.33 -6.32 -2.10
N LEU A 65 15.40 -6.99 -1.69
CA LEU A 65 15.74 -7.17 -0.28
C LEU A 65 16.05 -5.81 0.39
N ARG A 66 16.78 -4.92 -0.29
CA ARG A 66 17.02 -3.56 0.20
C ARG A 66 15.72 -2.76 0.32
N GLN A 67 14.81 -2.92 -0.66
CA GLN A 67 13.48 -2.32 -0.59
C GLN A 67 12.64 -2.85 0.58
N ALA A 68 12.73 -4.14 0.92
CA ALA A 68 12.03 -4.71 2.07
C ALA A 68 12.47 -4.08 3.39
N LEU A 69 13.77 -3.81 3.57
CA LEU A 69 14.29 -3.08 4.73
C LEU A 69 13.78 -1.62 4.79
N ALA A 70 13.64 -0.97 3.63
CA ALA A 70 13.02 0.35 3.57
C ALA A 70 11.52 0.31 3.94
N VAL A 71 10.79 -0.71 3.48
CA VAL A 71 9.38 -0.94 3.84
C VAL A 71 9.23 -1.14 5.35
N GLU A 72 10.15 -1.87 5.99
CA GLU A 72 10.16 -2.03 7.44
C GLU A 72 10.21 -0.69 8.17
N ARG A 73 11.16 0.18 7.81
CA ARG A 73 11.30 1.50 8.43
C ARG A 73 10.04 2.35 8.26
N LEU A 74 9.42 2.29 7.08
CA LEU A 74 8.17 3.00 6.79
C LEU A 74 7.00 2.45 7.62
N LEU A 75 6.83 1.14 7.69
CA LEU A 75 5.78 0.53 8.50
C LEU A 75 5.99 0.81 9.99
N GLY A 76 7.24 0.96 10.45
CA GLY A 76 7.59 1.35 11.81
C GLY A 76 7.04 2.71 12.26
N VAL A 77 6.61 3.58 11.34
CA VAL A 77 5.97 4.86 11.68
C VAL A 77 4.56 4.65 12.23
N TRP A 78 3.77 3.80 11.57
CA TRP A 78 2.38 3.52 11.96
C TRP A 78 2.22 2.31 12.86
N LYS A 79 3.25 1.46 12.95
CA LYS A 79 3.31 0.27 13.81
C LYS A 79 2.08 -0.66 13.70
N PRO A 80 1.59 -1.03 12.50
CA PRO A 80 0.51 -2.01 12.39
C PRO A 80 0.92 -3.37 12.98
N LEU A 81 0.14 -3.88 13.93
CA LEU A 81 0.39 -5.20 14.55
C LEU A 81 -0.28 -6.36 13.79
N ARG A 82 -1.12 -6.05 12.80
CA ARG A 82 -1.76 -7.01 11.91
C ARG A 82 -1.23 -6.81 10.49
N ILE A 83 -0.79 -7.90 9.87
CA ILE A 83 -0.35 -7.92 8.47
C ILE A 83 -1.18 -8.98 7.75
N VAL A 84 -1.78 -8.62 6.63
CA VAL A 84 -2.44 -9.55 5.72
C VAL A 84 -1.63 -9.58 4.44
N SER A 85 -1.23 -10.75 3.97
CA SER A 85 -0.31 -10.86 2.83
C SER A 85 -0.69 -12.00 1.91
N SER A 86 -0.35 -11.87 0.62
CA SER A 86 -0.29 -13.03 -0.26
C SER A 86 0.79 -14.02 0.22
N PRO A 87 0.55 -15.34 0.14
CA PRO A 87 1.49 -16.39 0.56
C PRO A 87 2.73 -16.50 -0.34
N TRP A 88 2.71 -15.91 -1.54
CA TRP A 88 3.87 -15.95 -2.43
C TRP A 88 5.14 -15.35 -1.81
N ALA A 89 6.27 -16.02 -2.04
CA ALA A 89 7.53 -15.78 -1.35
C ALA A 89 7.93 -14.30 -1.37
N ARG A 90 7.84 -13.63 -2.52
CA ARG A 90 8.14 -12.19 -2.64
C ARG A 90 7.29 -11.27 -1.74
N CYS A 91 6.01 -11.58 -1.51
CA CYS A 91 5.16 -10.80 -0.61
C CYS A 91 5.59 -11.03 0.84
N VAL A 92 5.76 -12.29 1.23
CA VAL A 92 6.22 -12.68 2.58
C VAL A 92 7.59 -12.07 2.88
N SER A 93 8.57 -12.21 1.97
CA SER A 93 9.90 -11.62 2.14
C SER A 93 9.91 -10.08 2.16
N THR A 94 8.90 -9.42 1.58
CA THR A 94 8.79 -7.95 1.65
C THR A 94 8.40 -7.50 3.05
N ILE A 95 7.50 -8.23 3.72
CA ILE A 95 6.99 -7.87 5.05
C ILE A 95 7.77 -8.51 6.20
N ALA A 96 8.56 -9.55 5.92
CA ALA A 96 9.24 -10.34 6.94
C ALA A 96 10.14 -9.52 7.88
N PRO A 97 10.94 -8.54 7.41
CA PRO A 97 11.76 -7.73 8.31
C PRO A 97 10.91 -6.98 9.35
N TYR A 98 9.85 -6.32 8.89
CA TYR A 98 8.89 -5.63 9.76
C TYR A 98 8.14 -6.56 10.71
N ALA A 99 7.65 -7.70 10.19
CA ALA A 99 6.92 -8.67 11.02
C ALA A 99 7.79 -9.18 12.18
N LYS A 100 9.08 -9.40 11.91
CA LYS A 100 10.05 -9.83 12.92
C LYS A 100 10.36 -8.72 13.93
N SER A 101 10.63 -7.49 13.49
CA SER A 101 11.01 -6.40 14.38
C SER A 101 9.86 -5.86 15.22
N ALA A 102 8.65 -5.80 14.67
CA ALA A 102 7.45 -5.32 15.36
C ALA A 102 6.67 -6.41 16.12
N GLY A 103 7.03 -7.70 15.96
CA GLY A 103 6.25 -8.82 16.49
C GLY A 103 4.84 -8.91 15.89
N ALA A 104 4.65 -8.41 14.68
CA ALA A 104 3.34 -8.30 14.04
C ALA A 104 2.83 -9.66 13.56
N LYS A 105 1.53 -9.92 13.73
CA LYS A 105 0.87 -11.16 13.30
C LYS A 105 0.60 -11.14 11.80
N VAL A 106 1.14 -12.12 11.08
CA VAL A 106 0.95 -12.25 9.63
C VAL A 106 -0.12 -13.28 9.32
N LYS A 107 -1.17 -12.87 8.62
CA LYS A 107 -2.19 -13.75 8.02
C LYS A 107 -1.92 -13.89 6.52
N LEU A 108 -1.66 -15.11 6.08
CA LEU A 108 -1.50 -15.43 4.67
C LEU A 108 -2.84 -15.78 4.03
N VAL A 109 -3.11 -15.23 2.84
CA VAL A 109 -4.41 -15.36 2.16
C VAL A 109 -4.22 -15.68 0.69
N GLU A 110 -4.63 -16.89 0.27
CA GLU A 110 -4.52 -17.36 -1.12
C GLU A 110 -5.28 -16.47 -2.12
N ALA A 111 -6.41 -15.89 -1.71
CA ALA A 111 -7.21 -14.99 -2.54
C ALA A 111 -6.49 -13.68 -2.93
N LEU A 112 -5.36 -13.37 -2.29
CA LEU A 112 -4.50 -12.23 -2.64
C LEU A 112 -3.43 -12.58 -3.68
N THR A 113 -3.26 -13.85 -4.03
CA THR A 113 -2.32 -14.24 -5.11
C THR A 113 -2.81 -13.73 -6.46
N GLU A 114 -1.90 -13.42 -7.38
CA GLU A 114 -2.28 -12.96 -8.73
C GLU A 114 -3.15 -13.99 -9.45
N HIS A 115 -2.87 -15.28 -9.25
CA HIS A 115 -3.60 -16.37 -9.86
C HIS A 115 -5.05 -16.50 -9.36
N HIS A 116 -5.27 -16.47 -8.04
CA HIS A 116 -6.64 -16.50 -7.50
C HIS A 116 -7.38 -15.20 -7.75
N HIS A 117 -6.68 -14.06 -7.72
CA HIS A 117 -7.24 -12.77 -8.04
C HIS A 117 -7.78 -12.74 -9.48
N GLN A 118 -7.02 -13.23 -10.45
CA GLN A 118 -7.46 -13.30 -11.85
C GLN A 118 -8.73 -14.13 -12.02
N ARG A 119 -8.86 -15.24 -11.30
CA ARG A 119 -10.05 -16.10 -11.36
C ARG A 119 -11.25 -15.55 -10.61
N SER A 120 -11.01 -14.83 -9.51
CA SER A 120 -12.07 -14.38 -8.62
C SER A 120 -11.72 -13.05 -7.94
N PRO A 121 -11.79 -11.91 -8.66
CA PRO A 121 -11.54 -10.59 -8.09
C PRO A 121 -12.46 -10.28 -6.90
N LYS A 122 -13.70 -10.81 -6.91
CA LYS A 122 -14.67 -10.69 -5.82
C LYS A 122 -14.13 -11.24 -4.48
N LYS A 123 -13.34 -12.31 -4.50
CA LYS A 123 -12.74 -12.86 -3.28
C LYS A 123 -11.67 -11.93 -2.72
N THR A 124 -10.87 -11.31 -3.60
CA THR A 124 -9.91 -10.28 -3.19
C THR A 124 -10.63 -9.08 -2.56
N ALA A 125 -11.72 -8.61 -3.17
CA ALA A 125 -12.54 -7.52 -2.63
C ALA A 125 -13.11 -7.87 -1.25
N ALA A 126 -13.66 -9.08 -1.07
CA ALA A 126 -14.17 -9.52 0.24
C ALA A 126 -13.09 -9.54 1.34
N ILE A 127 -11.84 -9.88 1.01
CA ILE A 127 -10.73 -9.80 1.96
C ILE A 127 -10.42 -8.36 2.36
N VAL A 128 -10.52 -7.42 1.41
CA VAL A 128 -10.31 -5.98 1.66
C VAL A 128 -11.44 -5.41 2.52
N GLU A 129 -12.69 -5.75 2.23
CA GLU A 129 -13.85 -5.39 3.06
C GLU A 129 -13.68 -5.87 4.52
N GLY A 130 -13.29 -7.13 4.71
CA GLY A 130 -13.05 -7.68 6.06
C GLY A 130 -11.83 -7.09 6.80
N LEU A 131 -11.08 -6.15 6.20
CA LEU A 131 -10.09 -5.37 6.94
C LEU A 131 -10.74 -4.28 7.81
N PHE A 132 -11.94 -3.82 7.45
CA PHE A 132 -12.64 -2.74 8.16
C PHE A 132 -13.29 -3.21 9.46
N ASP A 133 -13.63 -4.52 9.59
CA ASP A 133 -14.37 -5.07 10.74
C ASP A 133 -13.77 -4.79 12.12
N LYS A 134 -12.45 -4.62 12.20
CA LYS A 134 -11.74 -4.43 13.46
C LYS A 134 -11.29 -3.00 13.70
N GLN A 135 -11.36 -2.12 12.70
CA GLN A 135 -10.93 -0.72 12.79
C GLN A 135 -9.58 -0.51 13.50
N ARG A 136 -8.59 -1.35 13.16
CA ARG A 136 -7.26 -1.35 13.77
C ARG A 136 -6.19 -1.34 12.70
N GLY A 137 -5.05 -0.74 13.03
CA GLY A 137 -3.90 -0.61 12.14
C GLY A 137 -3.52 -1.94 11.45
N VAL A 138 -3.53 -1.95 10.12
CA VAL A 138 -3.26 -3.14 9.31
C VAL A 138 -2.43 -2.81 8.08
N ALA A 139 -1.46 -3.67 7.76
CA ALA A 139 -0.73 -3.64 6.49
C ALA A 139 -1.24 -4.76 5.56
N LEU A 140 -1.56 -4.43 4.32
CA LEU A 140 -1.99 -5.37 3.28
C LEU A 140 -0.89 -5.48 2.21
N CYS A 141 -0.22 -6.64 2.10
CA CYS A 141 0.76 -6.89 1.04
C CYS A 141 0.16 -7.66 -0.14
N THR A 142 0.26 -7.10 -1.35
CA THR A 142 -0.34 -7.69 -2.56
C THR A 142 0.49 -7.46 -3.83
N HIS A 143 0.00 -7.96 -4.96
CA HIS A 143 0.60 -7.86 -6.29
C HIS A 143 -0.03 -6.72 -7.11
N ARG A 144 0.71 -6.22 -8.10
CA ARG A 144 0.24 -5.17 -9.01
C ARG A 144 -1.12 -5.47 -9.67
N PRO A 145 -1.42 -6.69 -10.15
CA PRO A 145 -2.71 -6.98 -10.78
C PRO A 145 -3.92 -6.88 -9.83
N ALA A 146 -3.72 -7.08 -8.53
CA ALA A 146 -4.78 -6.99 -7.53
C ALA A 146 -5.04 -5.54 -7.06
N LEU A 147 -4.09 -4.61 -7.28
CA LEU A 147 -4.20 -3.23 -6.82
C LEU A 147 -5.45 -2.49 -7.32
N PRO A 148 -5.87 -2.59 -8.61
CA PRO A 148 -7.08 -1.91 -9.07
C PRO A 148 -8.33 -2.32 -8.30
N THR A 149 -8.50 -3.62 -8.01
CA THR A 149 -9.63 -4.11 -7.21
C THR A 149 -9.54 -3.65 -5.77
N VAL A 150 -8.35 -3.72 -5.15
CA VAL A 150 -8.15 -3.21 -3.79
C VAL A 150 -8.51 -1.74 -3.70
N LEU A 151 -7.98 -0.90 -4.60
CA LEU A 151 -8.24 0.54 -4.61
C LEU A 151 -9.71 0.86 -4.90
N LYS A 152 -10.37 0.10 -5.78
CA LYS A 152 -11.80 0.23 -6.04
C LYS A 152 -12.63 -0.03 -4.77
N THR A 153 -12.38 -1.15 -4.10
CA THR A 153 -13.08 -1.52 -2.86
C THR A 153 -12.84 -0.50 -1.75
N LEU A 154 -11.60 -0.01 -1.60
CA LEU A 154 -11.28 1.06 -0.65
C LEU A 154 -12.04 2.36 -0.98
N GLY A 155 -12.15 2.73 -2.26
CA GLY A 155 -12.90 3.91 -2.69
C GLY A 155 -14.41 3.78 -2.46
N GLU A 156 -14.98 2.59 -2.64
CA GLU A 156 -16.38 2.30 -2.34
C GLU A 156 -16.67 2.44 -0.84
N ARG A 157 -15.73 2.06 0.05
CA ARG A 157 -15.91 2.22 1.51
C ARG A 157 -15.60 3.58 2.08
N MET A 158 -14.60 4.28 1.57
CA MET A 158 -14.16 5.58 2.10
C MET A 158 -14.88 6.78 1.45
N GLY A 159 -15.69 6.53 0.42
CA GLY A 159 -16.48 7.56 -0.25
C GLY A 159 -15.66 8.52 -1.12
N PRO A 160 -16.27 9.62 -1.60
CA PRO A 160 -15.70 10.50 -2.64
C PRO A 160 -14.40 11.21 -2.22
N SER A 161 -14.15 11.40 -0.93
CA SER A 161 -12.92 11.99 -0.39
C SER A 161 -11.67 11.17 -0.71
N PHE A 162 -11.79 9.84 -0.78
CA PHE A 162 -10.68 8.96 -1.15
C PHE A 162 -10.29 9.09 -2.62
N THR A 163 -11.28 9.22 -3.51
CA THR A 163 -11.07 9.36 -4.96
C THR A 163 -10.35 10.66 -5.30
N ARG A 164 -10.54 11.73 -4.50
CA ARG A 164 -9.83 13.01 -4.66
C ARG A 164 -8.34 12.89 -4.29
N CYS A 165 -8.03 12.19 -3.20
CA CYS A 165 -6.66 12.00 -2.70
C CYS A 165 -5.87 10.97 -3.53
N CYS A 166 -6.51 9.85 -3.88
CA CYS A 166 -5.90 8.78 -4.66
C CYS A 166 -6.01 8.98 -6.17
N ARG A 167 -6.40 10.17 -6.65
CA ARG A 167 -6.42 10.46 -8.09
C ARG A 167 -4.99 10.27 -8.58
N PRO A 168 -4.72 9.22 -9.37
CA PRO A 168 -3.38 9.05 -9.88
C PRO A 168 -3.14 10.26 -10.77
N ARG A 169 -2.07 11.00 -10.53
CA ARG A 169 -1.47 11.85 -11.57
C ARG A 169 -0.82 10.93 -12.62
N ILE A 170 -1.58 9.95 -13.12
CA ILE A 170 -1.23 9.13 -14.27
C ILE A 170 -1.38 10.07 -15.46
N ARG A 171 -0.26 10.65 -15.87
CA ARG A 171 -0.11 11.13 -17.24
C ARG A 171 -0.27 9.90 -18.14
N THR A 172 -1.43 9.80 -18.79
CA THR A 172 -1.67 9.12 -20.07
C THR A 172 -1.05 7.73 -20.25
N TRP A 173 -1.82 6.66 -20.03
CA TRP A 173 -1.67 5.45 -20.83
C TRP A 173 -2.48 5.65 -22.11
N ARG A 174 -1.84 6.19 -23.14
CA ARG A 174 -2.39 6.20 -24.50
C ARG A 174 -2.38 4.74 -24.96
N LEU A 175 -3.55 4.12 -25.03
CA LEU A 175 -3.75 2.90 -25.80
C LEU A 175 -3.63 3.29 -27.27
N ALA A 176 -2.46 3.07 -27.86
CA ALA A 176 -2.37 2.89 -29.30
C ALA A 176 -2.76 1.43 -29.59
N ARG A 177 -3.76 1.27 -30.45
CA ARG A 177 -3.99 0.03 -31.18
C ARG A 177 -2.84 -0.20 -32.15
#